data_AF-A0AAV7X1L4-F1
#
_entry.id   AF-A0AAV7X1L4-F1
#
_cell.length_a   1.000
_cell.length_b   1.000
_cell.length_c   1.000
_cell.angle_alpha   90.00
_cell.angle_beta   90.00
_cell.angle_gamma   90.00
#
_symmetry.space_group_name_H-M   'P 1'
#
loop_
_entity.id
_entity.type
_entity.pdbx_description
1 polymer ?
#
loop_
_entity_poly.entity_id
_entity_poly.type
_entity_poly.pdbx_seq_one_letter_code
_entity_poly.pdbx_strand_id
1 'polypeptide(L)'
;MVARPVAPPLSDFSLPDPVNASGPETLHTMTRVTSTDIAPISNLSRHTLTPLELTVLEKGLSYSPITRPDFFEIKIELQRFFRCIRLSNFYKDNPVQSPCSTTEFRPPSFFYPSFNRHAGEILTFEKMVLKDVETLSKGRNYTRFNFTYEENMALQGLKQRRDVVIKAADKVGGIVLQDIGNYKQEILRQLSDQDCYKTSTTDPTKQLSKEILELTTKGFDLGFISKKEYQFLNKKDPRIPVIYTLPKTHKNFTNPPGRPIVSGCGSISEPLCKYLDYFIKPFVPLTEAYTRDSMHVIMLYEGLNFSTETEILVTIDIQSLYTNIPQTQALATLSKILDTRDEPVQVPTWFLVEMMRIAMGKDYFMFDNQFYFHTKGVAMGATFAPNLANLYMADYEIQHIFSQSNPF
;
A
#
# COMPACT_ATOMS: atom_id res chain seq x y z
N MET A 1 -18.71 10.90 -3.10
CA MET A 1 -18.24 11.29 -4.45
C MET A 1 -17.52 12.61 -4.33
N VAL A 2 -16.19 12.59 -4.37
CA VAL A 2 -15.40 13.80 -4.63
C VAL A 2 -15.01 13.71 -6.10
N ALA A 3 -15.53 14.65 -6.89
CA ALA A 3 -15.23 14.78 -8.30
C ALA A 3 -13.72 15.02 -8.46
N ARG A 4 -13.07 14.20 -9.28
CA ARG A 4 -11.73 14.53 -9.79
C ARG A 4 -11.89 15.67 -10.81
N PRO A 5 -11.03 16.70 -10.80
CA PRO A 5 -11.03 17.70 -11.85
C PRO A 5 -10.70 17.04 -13.19
N VAL A 6 -11.56 17.31 -14.18
CA VAL A 6 -11.37 16.94 -15.59
C VAL A 6 -10.25 17.82 -16.13
N ALA A 7 -9.17 17.21 -16.63
CA ALA A 7 -8.13 17.93 -17.36
C ALA A 7 -8.72 18.52 -18.66
N PRO A 8 -8.36 19.75 -19.05
CA PRO A 8 -8.84 20.34 -20.29
C PRO A 8 -8.27 19.57 -21.51
N PRO A 9 -8.98 19.58 -22.65
CA PRO A 9 -8.51 18.94 -23.87
C PRO A 9 -7.29 19.67 -24.42
N LEU A 10 -6.26 18.89 -24.80
CA LEU A 10 -5.10 19.39 -25.55
C LEU A 10 -5.58 19.81 -26.95
N SER A 11 -5.61 21.12 -27.19
CA SER A 11 -5.75 21.69 -28.54
C SER A 11 -4.37 21.93 -29.14
N ASP A 12 -4.16 21.37 -30.33
CA ASP A 12 -3.25 21.74 -31.41
C ASP A 12 -1.83 22.21 -31.04
N PHE A 13 -0.91 21.25 -30.98
CA PHE A 13 0.51 21.47 -31.27
C PHE A 13 0.85 20.78 -32.60
N SER A 14 0.89 21.56 -33.68
CA SER A 14 1.44 21.17 -34.97
C SER A 14 2.96 21.13 -34.88
N LEU A 15 3.57 19.97 -35.10
CA LEU A 15 5.01 19.82 -35.28
C LEU A 15 5.41 20.34 -36.67
N PRO A 16 6.56 21.04 -36.83
CA PRO A 16 7.04 21.47 -38.13
C PRO A 16 7.66 20.30 -38.92
N ASP A 17 7.46 20.30 -40.23
CA ASP A 17 7.99 19.29 -41.16
C ASP A 17 9.54 19.29 -41.20
N PRO A 18 10.18 18.12 -41.35
CA PRO A 18 11.63 18.02 -41.39
C PRO A 18 12.20 18.48 -42.73
N VAL A 19 13.16 19.40 -42.65
CA VAL A 19 13.99 19.88 -43.77
C VAL A 19 15.00 18.78 -44.16
N ASN A 20 14.98 18.41 -45.44
CA ASN A 20 15.96 17.52 -46.07
C ASN A 20 17.37 18.11 -46.02
N ALA A 21 18.31 17.39 -45.43
CA ALA A 21 19.74 17.58 -45.66
C ALA A 21 20.42 16.23 -45.88
N SER A 22 20.97 16.06 -47.07
CA SER A 22 21.68 14.89 -47.59
C SER A 22 23.15 14.89 -47.19
N GLY A 23 23.65 13.79 -46.64
CA GLY A 23 25.07 13.51 -46.44
C GLY A 23 25.27 12.08 -45.89
N PRO A 24 26.24 11.28 -46.38
CA PRO A 24 26.28 9.84 -46.12
C PRO A 24 27.22 9.53 -44.96
N GLU A 25 26.80 8.71 -43.99
CA GLU A 25 27.74 7.90 -43.21
C GLU A 25 27.00 6.80 -42.41
N THR A 26 27.26 5.56 -42.83
CA THR A 26 27.20 4.30 -42.08
C THR A 26 26.20 4.21 -40.92
N LEU A 27 24.97 3.82 -41.26
CA LEU A 27 23.99 3.33 -40.31
C LEU A 27 24.43 1.94 -39.82
N HIS A 28 25.09 1.85 -38.67
CA HIS A 28 24.95 0.66 -37.84
C HIS A 28 23.48 0.60 -37.45
N THR A 29 22.74 -0.30 -38.10
CA THR A 29 21.36 -0.63 -37.76
C THR A 29 21.35 -1.15 -36.33
N MET A 30 21.21 -0.25 -35.35
CA MET A 30 20.63 -0.61 -34.07
C MET A 30 19.18 -0.94 -34.37
N THR A 31 18.96 -2.21 -34.69
CA THR A 31 17.65 -2.84 -34.69
C THR A 31 17.00 -2.44 -33.37
N ARG A 32 15.99 -1.58 -33.46
CA ARG A 32 15.06 -1.30 -32.39
C ARG A 32 14.61 -2.68 -31.91
N VAL A 33 15.10 -3.12 -30.75
CA VAL A 33 14.60 -4.33 -30.09
C VAL A 33 13.18 -3.96 -29.70
N THR A 34 12.26 -4.20 -30.63
CA THR A 34 10.84 -4.26 -30.35
C THR A 34 10.71 -5.29 -29.25
N SER A 35 10.28 -4.85 -28.08
CA SER A 35 9.94 -5.70 -26.95
C SER A 35 8.81 -6.64 -27.35
N THR A 36 9.14 -7.77 -27.95
CA THR A 36 8.24 -8.90 -28.13
C THR A 36 8.31 -9.78 -26.89
N ASP A 37 7.13 -9.98 -26.30
CA ASP A 37 6.72 -11.20 -25.59
C ASP A 37 7.26 -11.47 -24.18
N ILE A 38 6.95 -10.56 -23.24
CA ILE A 38 6.53 -11.05 -21.91
C ILE A 38 5.02 -11.14 -21.98
N ALA A 39 4.49 -12.34 -22.18
CA ALA A 39 3.05 -12.56 -22.05
C ALA A 39 2.58 -11.94 -20.73
N PRO A 40 1.44 -11.23 -20.69
CA PRO A 40 0.91 -10.64 -19.46
C PRO A 40 0.62 -11.72 -18.41
N ILE A 41 0.73 -13.01 -18.76
CA ILE A 41 0.53 -14.16 -17.91
C ILE A 41 1.77 -15.08 -17.99
N SER A 42 2.42 -15.30 -16.86
CA SER A 42 3.48 -16.32 -16.67
C SER A 42 2.88 -17.54 -15.97
N ASN A 43 2.74 -18.66 -16.70
CA ASN A 43 2.24 -19.90 -16.11
C ASN A 43 3.41 -20.79 -15.65
N LEU A 44 3.63 -20.83 -14.34
CA LEU A 44 4.63 -21.66 -13.66
C LEU A 44 3.99 -22.84 -12.93
N SER A 45 2.75 -23.16 -13.28
CA SER A 45 2.01 -24.28 -12.72
C SER A 45 1.93 -25.44 -13.70
N ARG A 46 1.66 -26.64 -13.19
CA ARG A 46 1.33 -27.82 -14.00
C ARG A 46 -0.05 -27.73 -14.69
N HIS A 47 -0.86 -26.72 -14.36
CA HIS A 47 -2.17 -26.53 -14.97
C HIS A 47 -2.03 -25.91 -16.37
N THR A 48 -2.49 -26.62 -17.39
CA THR A 48 -2.59 -26.06 -18.74
C THR A 48 -3.81 -25.16 -18.83
N LEU A 49 -3.57 -23.85 -18.96
CA LEU A 49 -4.64 -22.87 -19.11
C LEU A 49 -5.41 -23.10 -20.41
N THR A 50 -6.73 -23.14 -20.30
CA THR A 50 -7.61 -23.16 -21.48
C THR A 50 -7.63 -21.79 -22.16
N PRO A 51 -8.02 -21.69 -23.45
CA PRO A 51 -8.15 -20.41 -24.13
C PRO A 51 -9.08 -19.42 -23.40
N LEU A 52 -10.18 -19.92 -22.81
CA LEU A 52 -11.11 -19.09 -22.03
C LEU A 52 -10.49 -18.59 -20.73
N GLU A 53 -9.72 -19.43 -20.03
CA GLU A 53 -8.99 -19.01 -18.82
C GLU A 53 -7.94 -17.95 -19.14
N LEU A 54 -7.23 -18.08 -20.28
CA LEU A 54 -6.29 -17.06 -20.75
C LEU A 54 -7.01 -15.74 -21.00
N THR A 55 -8.11 -15.73 -21.77
CA THR A 55 -8.88 -14.51 -22.04
C THR A 55 -9.40 -13.85 -20.75
N VAL A 56 -9.81 -14.64 -19.75
CA VAL A 56 -10.21 -14.11 -18.43
C VAL A 56 -9.04 -13.43 -17.72
N LEU A 57 -7.87 -14.07 -17.69
CA LEU A 57 -6.67 -13.54 -17.03
C LEU A 57 -6.10 -12.33 -17.77
N GLU A 58 -6.16 -12.29 -19.09
CA GLU A 58 -5.68 -11.17 -19.93
C GLU A 58 -6.43 -9.86 -19.65
N LYS A 59 -7.67 -9.92 -19.16
CA LYS A 59 -8.42 -8.73 -18.73
C LYS A 59 -7.77 -8.05 -17.51
N GLY A 60 -6.91 -8.75 -16.77
CA GLY A 60 -6.12 -8.22 -15.66
C GLY A 60 -6.77 -8.36 -14.29
N LEU A 61 -5.95 -8.32 -13.23
CA LEU A 61 -6.39 -8.47 -11.83
C LEU A 61 -7.23 -7.29 -11.32
N SER A 62 -7.17 -6.13 -11.98
CA SER A 62 -7.98 -4.95 -11.68
C SER A 62 -9.33 -4.95 -12.42
N TYR A 63 -9.57 -5.91 -13.30
CA TYR A 63 -10.84 -6.03 -13.99
C TYR A 63 -11.95 -6.41 -13.01
N SER A 64 -13.04 -5.64 -13.03
CA SER A 64 -14.21 -5.90 -12.18
C SER A 64 -15.32 -6.56 -12.99
N PRO A 65 -15.64 -7.86 -12.75
CA PRO A 65 -16.83 -8.49 -13.32
C PRO A 65 -18.10 -7.72 -12.92
N ILE A 66 -19.00 -7.50 -13.87
CA ILE A 66 -20.37 -7.04 -13.57
C ILE A 66 -21.11 -8.23 -12.95
N THR A 67 -21.57 -8.06 -11.71
CA THR A 67 -22.43 -9.03 -11.03
C THR A 67 -23.87 -8.55 -11.00
N ARG A 68 -24.81 -9.46 -10.72
CA ARG A 68 -26.18 -9.05 -10.42
C ARG A 68 -26.19 -8.15 -9.18
N PRO A 69 -27.07 -7.14 -9.14
CA PRO A 69 -27.15 -6.26 -7.98
C PRO A 69 -27.61 -7.04 -6.75
N ASP A 70 -26.86 -6.90 -5.65
CA ASP A 70 -27.30 -7.35 -4.34
C ASP A 70 -28.13 -6.24 -3.69
N PHE A 71 -29.45 -6.40 -3.70
CA PHE A 71 -30.37 -5.41 -3.15
C PHE A 71 -30.29 -5.29 -1.62
N PHE A 72 -29.75 -6.29 -0.91
CA PHE A 72 -29.50 -6.18 0.52
C PHE A 72 -28.29 -5.27 0.78
N GLU A 73 -27.19 -5.48 0.05
CA GLU A 73 -26.00 -4.64 0.15
C GLU A 73 -26.29 -3.20 -0.30
N ILE A 74 -27.06 -3.02 -1.39
CA ILE A 74 -27.51 -1.69 -1.84
C ILE A 74 -28.28 -0.97 -0.73
N LYS A 75 -29.16 -1.66 0.01
CA LYS A 75 -29.88 -1.04 1.14
C LYS A 75 -28.93 -0.59 2.26
N ILE A 76 -27.91 -1.40 2.59
CA ILE A 76 -26.89 -1.04 3.58
C ILE A 76 -26.12 0.21 3.13
N GLU A 77 -25.66 0.23 1.87
CA GLU A 77 -24.94 1.36 1.29
C GLU A 77 -25.80 2.62 1.22
N LEU A 78 -27.09 2.50 0.90
CA LEU A 78 -28.02 3.62 0.93
C LEU A 78 -28.18 4.21 2.33
N GLN A 79 -28.25 3.38 3.38
CA GLN A 79 -28.28 3.89 4.76
C GLN A 79 -27.01 4.68 5.10
N ARG A 80 -25.84 4.22 4.65
CA ARG A 80 -24.57 4.95 4.79
C ARG A 80 -24.61 6.28 4.02
N PHE A 81 -25.12 6.26 2.78
CA PHE A 81 -25.26 7.44 1.95
C PHE A 81 -26.22 8.48 2.55
N PHE A 82 -27.40 8.06 2.99
CA PHE A 82 -28.38 8.92 3.66
C PHE A 82 -27.83 9.54 4.93
N ARG A 83 -27.10 8.75 5.73
CA ARG A 83 -26.36 9.26 6.89
C ARG A 83 -25.35 10.34 6.48
N CYS A 84 -24.61 10.17 5.38
CA CYS A 84 -23.68 11.19 4.87
C CYS A 84 -24.41 12.48 4.47
N ILE A 85 -25.59 12.38 3.83
CA ILE A 85 -26.41 13.57 3.50
C ILE A 85 -26.81 14.31 4.77
N ARG A 86 -27.31 13.59 5.78
CA ARG A 86 -27.71 14.17 7.07
C ARG A 86 -26.53 14.83 7.78
N LEU A 87 -25.37 14.17 7.83
CA LEU A 87 -24.16 14.76 8.42
C LEU A 87 -23.75 16.03 7.67
N SER A 88 -23.76 16.01 6.33
CA SER A 88 -23.46 17.17 5.51
C SER A 88 -24.43 18.33 5.77
N ASN A 89 -25.73 18.04 5.89
CA ASN A 89 -26.73 19.06 6.22
C ASN A 89 -26.55 19.62 7.64
N PHE A 90 -26.31 18.76 8.61
CA PHE A 90 -26.12 19.13 10.01
C PHE A 90 -24.95 20.09 10.22
N TYR A 91 -23.84 19.89 9.50
CA TYR A 91 -22.65 20.75 9.59
C TYR A 91 -22.62 21.92 8.61
N LYS A 92 -23.66 22.11 7.77
CA LYS A 92 -23.67 23.14 6.70
C LYS A 92 -23.49 24.57 7.23
N ASP A 93 -24.16 24.91 8.33
CA ASP A 93 -24.17 26.28 8.89
C ASP A 93 -23.24 26.46 10.09
N ASN A 94 -22.67 25.35 10.58
CA ASN A 94 -21.56 25.33 11.52
C ASN A 94 -20.36 24.68 10.83
N PRO A 95 -19.80 25.31 9.78
CA PRO A 95 -18.49 24.88 9.28
C PRO A 95 -17.58 24.94 10.50
N VAL A 96 -16.93 23.81 10.82
CA VAL A 96 -16.16 23.61 12.05
C VAL A 96 -15.36 24.89 12.36
N GLN A 97 -15.88 25.72 13.27
CA GLN A 97 -15.24 26.97 13.65
C GLN A 97 -14.08 26.59 14.55
N SER A 98 -12.88 26.94 14.10
CA SER A 98 -11.57 26.51 14.60
C SER A 98 -11.05 25.23 13.93
N PRO A 99 -9.76 25.16 13.56
CA PRO A 99 -9.08 23.89 13.39
C PRO A 99 -9.03 23.25 14.78
N CYS A 100 -10.13 22.65 15.22
CA CYS A 100 -10.06 21.60 16.21
C CYS A 100 -9.00 20.66 15.66
N SER A 101 -7.92 20.41 16.40
CA SER A 101 -6.88 19.44 16.05
C SER A 101 -7.57 18.09 15.83
N THR A 102 -8.12 17.88 14.64
CA THR A 102 -8.81 16.66 14.29
C THR A 102 -7.71 15.75 13.81
N THR A 103 -7.02 15.16 14.77
CA THR A 103 -6.16 14.03 14.52
C THR A 103 -6.97 13.05 13.67
N GLU A 104 -6.40 12.66 12.53
CA GLU A 104 -7.04 11.68 11.63
C GLU A 104 -7.21 10.31 12.32
N PHE A 105 -6.47 10.11 13.41
CA PHE A 105 -6.48 8.99 14.33
C PHE A 105 -7.67 9.03 15.28
N ARG A 106 -8.82 8.63 14.75
CA ARG A 106 -10.06 8.49 15.52
C ARG A 106 -10.82 7.24 15.12
N PRO A 107 -11.56 6.61 16.04
CA PRO A 107 -12.44 5.51 15.67
C PRO A 107 -13.54 6.00 14.71
N PRO A 108 -14.15 5.07 13.95
CA PRO A 108 -15.33 5.38 13.15
C PRO A 108 -16.42 6.03 14.02
N SER A 109 -16.93 7.18 13.58
CA SER A 109 -18.07 7.80 14.25
C SER A 109 -19.33 7.00 13.95
N PHE A 110 -20.16 6.80 14.97
CA PHE A 110 -21.54 6.30 14.83
C PHE A 110 -22.58 7.39 15.07
N PHE A 111 -22.13 8.65 15.16
CA PHE A 111 -23.04 9.78 15.31
C PHE A 111 -24.04 9.83 14.16
N TYR A 112 -25.30 9.97 14.54
CA TYR A 112 -26.42 10.17 13.65
C TYR A 112 -27.17 11.43 14.12
N PRO A 113 -27.29 12.47 13.29
CA PRO A 113 -27.93 13.71 13.71
C PRO A 113 -29.39 13.48 14.15
N SER A 114 -29.73 13.88 15.38
CA SER A 114 -31.10 13.83 15.91
C SER A 114 -32.01 14.90 15.30
N PHE A 115 -31.43 15.98 14.76
CA PHE A 115 -32.13 17.07 14.09
C PHE A 115 -31.40 17.46 12.79
N ASN A 116 -32.17 17.79 11.75
CA ASN A 116 -31.68 18.37 10.51
C ASN A 116 -32.61 19.52 10.12
N ARG A 117 -32.08 20.65 9.68
CA ARG A 117 -32.90 21.81 9.29
C ARG A 117 -33.83 21.49 8.12
N HIS A 118 -33.34 20.69 7.17
CA HIS A 118 -34.09 20.21 5.99
C HIS A 118 -34.52 18.75 6.14
N ALA A 119 -34.95 18.35 7.35
CA ALA A 119 -35.32 16.96 7.63
C ALA A 119 -36.46 16.46 6.71
N GLY A 120 -37.41 17.32 6.35
CA GLY A 120 -38.54 16.96 5.49
C GLY A 120 -38.11 16.65 4.05
N GLU A 121 -37.24 17.47 3.48
CA GLU A 121 -36.70 17.33 2.13
C GLU A 121 -35.79 16.09 2.04
N ILE A 122 -34.93 15.89 3.03
CA ILE A 122 -34.07 14.70 3.14
C ILE A 122 -34.93 13.44 3.25
N LEU A 123 -35.93 13.42 4.12
CA LEU A 123 -36.83 12.28 4.28
C LEU A 123 -37.62 12.00 2.98
N THR A 124 -38.04 13.03 2.27
CA THR A 124 -38.74 12.90 0.98
C THR A 124 -37.83 12.26 -0.06
N PHE A 125 -36.60 12.77 -0.19
CA PHE A 125 -35.58 12.21 -1.08
C PHE A 125 -35.26 10.75 -0.73
N GLU A 126 -35.05 10.43 0.56
CA GLU A 126 -34.82 9.06 1.04
C GLU A 126 -35.96 8.12 0.63
N LYS A 127 -37.21 8.53 0.85
CA LYS A 127 -38.39 7.74 0.45
C LYS A 127 -38.48 7.55 -1.06
N MET A 128 -38.17 8.57 -1.85
CA MET A 128 -38.16 8.48 -3.32
C MET A 128 -37.10 7.47 -3.80
N VAL A 129 -35.86 7.60 -3.32
CA VAL A 129 -34.77 6.69 -3.69
C VAL A 129 -35.09 5.25 -3.27
N LEU A 130 -35.63 5.04 -2.08
CA LEU A 130 -36.02 3.70 -1.62
C LEU A 130 -37.14 3.09 -2.48
N LYS A 131 -38.12 3.91 -2.92
CA LYS A 131 -39.17 3.49 -3.84
C LYS A 131 -38.62 3.16 -5.22
N ASP A 132 -37.66 3.94 -5.72
CA ASP A 132 -36.99 3.67 -6.99
C ASP A 132 -36.22 2.35 -6.93
N VAL A 133 -35.49 2.11 -5.85
CA VAL A 133 -34.77 0.85 -5.62
C VAL A 133 -35.73 -0.34 -5.50
N GLU A 134 -36.88 -0.18 -4.83
CA GLU A 134 -37.91 -1.21 -4.77
C GLU A 134 -38.50 -1.49 -6.16
N THR A 135 -38.75 -0.45 -6.95
CA THR A 135 -39.23 -0.57 -8.33
C THR A 135 -38.22 -1.31 -9.20
N LEU A 136 -36.93 -0.94 -9.10
CA LEU A 136 -35.82 -1.62 -9.76
C LEU A 136 -35.72 -3.09 -9.32
N SER A 137 -35.95 -3.38 -8.03
CA SER A 137 -35.88 -4.76 -7.52
C SER A 137 -36.98 -5.67 -8.08
N LYS A 138 -38.16 -5.10 -8.39
CA LYS A 138 -39.30 -5.83 -8.95
C LYS A 138 -39.27 -5.90 -10.48
N GLY A 139 -38.52 -5.00 -11.13
CA GLY A 139 -38.35 -4.97 -12.58
C GLY A 139 -37.53 -6.14 -13.12
N ARG A 140 -37.77 -6.51 -14.39
CA ARG A 140 -36.85 -7.40 -15.12
C ARG A 140 -35.56 -6.63 -15.39
N ASN A 141 -34.58 -6.76 -14.51
CA ASN A 141 -33.27 -6.17 -14.70
C ASN A 141 -32.48 -6.95 -15.76
N TYR A 142 -32.47 -6.44 -16.99
CA TYR A 142 -31.57 -6.92 -18.03
C TYR A 142 -30.16 -6.35 -17.78
N THR A 143 -29.39 -7.00 -16.92
CA THR A 143 -27.98 -6.66 -16.72
C THR A 143 -27.18 -7.15 -17.92
N ARG A 144 -26.52 -6.23 -18.64
CA ARG A 144 -25.50 -6.59 -19.62
C ARG A 144 -24.22 -6.94 -18.86
N PHE A 145 -23.87 -8.22 -18.86
CA PHE A 145 -22.61 -8.69 -18.29
C PHE A 145 -21.44 -8.29 -19.20
N ASN A 146 -20.30 -7.96 -18.59
CA ASN A 146 -19.05 -7.66 -19.29
C ASN A 146 -18.16 -8.91 -19.50
N PHE A 147 -18.62 -10.06 -19.00
CA PHE A 147 -18.12 -11.40 -19.32
C PHE A 147 -19.19 -12.17 -20.09
N THR A 148 -18.77 -13.01 -21.04
CA THR A 148 -19.65 -14.04 -21.60
C THR A 148 -19.96 -15.10 -20.55
N TYR A 149 -20.95 -15.95 -20.84
CA TYR A 149 -21.28 -17.07 -19.96
C TYR A 149 -20.07 -18.01 -19.77
N GLU A 150 -19.36 -18.29 -20.87
CA GLU A 150 -18.19 -19.17 -20.91
C GLU A 150 -17.00 -18.58 -20.16
N GLU A 151 -16.74 -17.28 -20.32
CA GLU A 151 -15.68 -16.60 -19.57
C GLU A 151 -15.98 -16.58 -18.06
N ASN A 152 -17.24 -16.33 -17.66
CA ASN A 152 -17.61 -16.38 -16.25
C ASN A 152 -17.49 -17.80 -15.69
N MET A 153 -17.85 -18.83 -16.47
CA MET A 153 -17.62 -20.23 -16.09
C MET A 153 -16.14 -20.54 -15.90
N ALA A 154 -15.26 -20.04 -16.79
CA ALA A 154 -13.81 -20.18 -16.65
C ALA A 154 -13.28 -19.45 -15.40
N LEU A 155 -13.75 -18.24 -15.12
CA LEU A 155 -13.41 -17.48 -13.91
C LEU A 155 -13.82 -18.23 -12.64
N GLN A 156 -15.04 -18.80 -12.59
CA GLN A 156 -15.47 -19.62 -11.46
C GLN A 156 -14.62 -20.89 -11.33
N GLY A 157 -14.25 -21.51 -12.46
CA GLY A 157 -13.33 -22.65 -12.51
C GLY A 157 -11.99 -22.32 -11.85
N LEU A 158 -11.33 -21.25 -12.30
CA LEU A 158 -10.07 -20.76 -11.72
C LEU A 158 -10.20 -20.45 -10.23
N LYS A 159 -11.30 -19.81 -9.80
CA LYS A 159 -11.55 -19.46 -8.39
C LYS A 159 -11.69 -20.69 -7.48
N GLN A 160 -12.24 -21.80 -7.98
CA GLN A 160 -12.47 -23.00 -7.19
C GLN A 160 -11.22 -23.88 -7.04
N ARG A 161 -10.18 -23.64 -7.84
CA ARG A 161 -8.92 -24.38 -7.77
C ARG A 161 -8.22 -24.17 -6.44
N ARG A 162 -7.63 -25.24 -5.92
CA ARG A 162 -6.84 -25.25 -4.68
C ARG A 162 -5.39 -25.64 -4.89
N ASP A 163 -5.04 -26.05 -6.10
CA ASP A 163 -3.73 -26.51 -6.50
C ASP A 163 -2.85 -25.40 -7.09
N VAL A 164 -3.44 -24.26 -7.47
CA VAL A 164 -2.73 -23.09 -8.01
C VAL A 164 -2.97 -21.84 -7.19
N VAL A 165 -1.99 -20.94 -7.24
CA VAL A 165 -2.03 -19.59 -6.67
C VAL A 165 -1.84 -18.60 -7.81
N ILE A 166 -2.71 -17.58 -7.86
CA ILE A 166 -2.67 -16.50 -8.86
C ILE A 166 -2.25 -15.22 -8.15
N LYS A 167 -1.14 -14.62 -8.59
CA LYS A 167 -0.59 -13.38 -8.00
C LYS A 167 -0.13 -12.41 -9.08
N ALA A 168 -0.08 -11.13 -8.73
CA ALA A 168 0.65 -10.14 -9.53
C ALA A 168 2.17 -10.41 -9.42
N ALA A 169 2.90 -10.18 -10.50
CA ALA A 169 4.36 -10.12 -10.46
C ALA A 169 4.84 -8.84 -9.74
N ASP A 170 6.06 -8.92 -9.20
CA ASP A 170 6.61 -7.89 -8.29
C ASP A 170 6.95 -6.55 -8.95
N LYS A 171 7.36 -6.56 -10.23
CA LYS A 171 7.80 -5.36 -10.98
C LYS A 171 7.13 -5.23 -12.34
N VAL A 172 6.94 -6.35 -13.01
CA VAL A 172 6.24 -6.42 -14.30
C VAL A 172 4.77 -6.55 -13.95
N GLY A 173 3.88 -5.74 -14.54
CA GLY A 173 2.44 -5.76 -14.29
C GLY A 173 1.72 -7.04 -14.75
N GLY A 174 2.44 -8.15 -14.92
CA GLY A 174 1.93 -9.45 -15.32
C GLY A 174 1.34 -10.25 -14.17
N ILE A 175 0.59 -11.29 -14.54
CA ILE A 175 -0.03 -12.27 -13.68
C ILE A 175 0.85 -13.51 -13.66
N VAL A 176 1.02 -14.13 -12.50
CA VAL A 176 1.77 -15.36 -12.33
C VAL A 176 0.84 -16.43 -11.77
N LEU A 177 0.73 -17.54 -12.48
CA LEU A 177 0.13 -18.77 -11.97
C LEU A 177 1.24 -19.67 -11.43
N GLN A 178 1.11 -20.16 -10.20
CA GLN A 178 2.09 -21.05 -9.59
C GLN A 178 1.40 -22.24 -8.92
N ASP A 179 2.04 -23.42 -8.94
CA ASP A 179 1.63 -24.52 -8.08
C ASP A 179 1.67 -24.10 -6.61
N ILE A 180 0.61 -24.44 -5.86
CA ILE A 180 0.51 -24.10 -4.43
C ILE A 180 1.65 -24.68 -3.60
N GLY A 181 2.16 -25.86 -3.99
CA GLY A 181 3.31 -26.50 -3.34
C GLY A 181 4.57 -25.65 -3.46
N ASN A 182 4.91 -25.20 -4.68
CA ASN A 182 6.08 -24.35 -4.93
C ASN A 182 5.94 -23.00 -4.24
N TYR A 183 4.74 -22.41 -4.28
CA TYR A 183 4.44 -21.16 -3.57
C TYR A 183 4.68 -21.28 -2.06
N LYS A 184 4.19 -22.36 -1.43
CA LYS A 184 4.41 -22.61 0.00
C LYS A 184 5.88 -22.87 0.30
N GLN A 185 6.57 -23.66 -0.52
CA GLN A 185 8.00 -23.95 -0.35
C GLN A 185 8.85 -22.69 -0.41
N GLU A 186 8.57 -21.76 -1.32
CA GLU A 186 9.30 -20.49 -1.38
C GLU A 186 9.10 -19.66 -0.12
N ILE A 187 7.88 -19.61 0.43
CA ILE A 187 7.65 -18.93 1.72
C ILE A 187 8.42 -19.63 2.83
N LEU A 188 8.33 -20.96 2.95
CA LEU A 188 9.05 -21.72 3.98
C LEU A 188 10.57 -21.57 3.86
N ARG A 189 11.11 -21.48 2.65
CA ARG A 189 12.54 -21.22 2.38
C ARG A 189 12.97 -19.84 2.88
N GLN A 190 12.09 -18.85 2.86
CA GLN A 190 12.39 -17.53 3.44
C GLN A 190 12.24 -17.55 4.96
N LEU A 191 11.21 -18.23 5.47
CA LEU A 191 10.96 -18.37 6.91
C LEU A 191 11.95 -19.30 7.63
N SER A 192 12.76 -20.07 6.89
CA SER A 192 13.81 -20.91 7.49
C SER A 192 15.01 -20.10 8.00
N ASP A 193 15.16 -18.85 7.58
CA ASP A 193 16.18 -17.93 8.10
C ASP A 193 15.91 -17.60 9.57
N GLN A 194 16.68 -18.24 10.47
CA GLN A 194 16.55 -18.09 11.92
C GLN A 194 17.08 -16.74 12.45
N ASP A 195 17.85 -16.00 11.64
CA ASP A 195 18.31 -14.67 12.04
C ASP A 195 17.18 -13.64 11.88
N CYS A 196 16.31 -13.86 10.89
CA CYS A 196 15.18 -12.98 10.58
C CYS A 196 13.87 -13.41 11.23
N TYR A 197 13.65 -14.71 11.41
CA TYR A 197 12.35 -15.26 11.83
C TYR A 197 12.45 -16.20 13.02
N LYS A 198 11.50 -16.07 13.95
CA LYS A 198 11.31 -17.01 15.05
C LYS A 198 9.91 -17.58 15.05
N THR A 199 9.77 -18.89 15.23
CA THR A 199 8.47 -19.57 15.29
C THR A 199 7.85 -19.51 16.68
N SER A 200 6.52 -19.58 16.73
CA SER A 200 5.73 -19.74 17.95
C SER A 200 4.48 -20.57 17.68
N THR A 201 4.12 -21.40 18.65
CA THR A 201 2.88 -22.18 18.66
C THR A 201 1.71 -21.42 19.29
N THR A 202 2.00 -20.34 20.03
CA THR A 202 0.99 -19.56 20.75
C THR A 202 0.70 -18.26 20.02
N ASP A 203 -0.59 -17.94 19.92
CA ASP A 203 -1.07 -16.67 19.36
C ASP A 203 -0.64 -15.49 20.23
N PRO A 204 0.23 -14.58 19.72
CA PRO A 204 0.74 -13.46 20.48
C PRO A 204 -0.19 -12.24 20.51
N THR A 205 -1.34 -12.29 19.83
CA THR A 205 -2.26 -11.15 19.68
C THR A 205 -2.60 -10.50 21.02
N LYS A 206 -2.94 -11.31 22.02
CA LYS A 206 -3.31 -10.81 23.36
C LYS A 206 -2.15 -10.16 24.08
N GLN A 207 -0.95 -10.72 23.95
CA GLN A 207 0.25 -10.17 24.56
C GLN A 207 0.59 -8.82 23.94
N LEU A 208 0.63 -8.74 22.61
CA LEU A 208 0.91 -7.48 21.91
C LEU A 208 -0.17 -6.42 22.18
N SER A 209 -1.44 -6.83 22.22
CA SER A 209 -2.54 -5.94 22.59
C SER A 209 -2.37 -5.36 23.99
N LYS A 210 -1.87 -6.15 24.95
CA LYS A 210 -1.61 -5.70 26.32
C LYS A 210 -0.46 -4.68 26.36
N GLU A 211 0.65 -4.95 25.66
CA GLU A 211 1.80 -4.04 25.58
C GLU A 211 1.41 -2.69 24.95
N ILE A 212 0.65 -2.71 23.85
CA ILE A 212 0.11 -1.49 23.21
C ILE A 212 -0.82 -0.75 24.16
N LEU A 213 -1.69 -1.46 24.87
CA LEU A 213 -2.61 -0.86 25.84
C LEU A 213 -1.84 -0.17 26.97
N GLU A 214 -0.86 -0.83 27.58
CA GLU A 214 -0.05 -0.25 28.65
C GLU A 214 0.65 1.04 28.22
N LEU A 215 1.30 1.03 27.03
CA LEU A 215 1.98 2.21 26.51
C LEU A 215 0.99 3.34 26.21
N THR A 216 -0.13 3.03 25.57
CA THR A 216 -1.13 4.04 25.19
C THR A 216 -1.89 4.59 26.40
N THR A 217 -2.15 3.79 27.44
CA THR A 217 -2.71 4.26 28.71
C THR A 217 -1.76 5.26 29.35
N LYS A 218 -0.47 4.93 29.43
CA LYS A 218 0.56 5.86 29.93
C LYS A 218 0.59 7.16 29.12
N GLY A 219 0.54 7.07 27.79
CA GLY A 219 0.52 8.26 26.91
C GLY A 219 -0.74 9.10 27.07
N PHE A 220 -1.89 8.47 27.35
CA PHE A 220 -3.16 9.15 27.58
C PHE A 220 -3.16 9.87 28.93
N ASP A 221 -2.70 9.21 30.00
CA ASP A 221 -2.64 9.78 31.35
C ASP A 221 -1.68 10.97 31.43
N LEU A 222 -0.57 10.91 30.67
CA LEU A 222 0.39 12.01 30.55
C LEU A 222 -0.03 13.10 29.56
N GLY A 223 -1.17 12.94 28.87
CA GLY A 223 -1.71 13.93 27.93
C GLY A 223 -1.01 14.00 26.57
N PHE A 224 -0.15 13.04 26.22
CA PHE A 224 0.53 13.00 24.91
C PHE A 224 -0.43 12.66 23.78
N ILE A 225 -1.42 11.79 24.06
CA ILE A 225 -2.43 11.39 23.10
C ILE A 225 -3.83 11.74 23.61
N SER A 226 -4.69 12.17 22.71
CA SER A 226 -6.09 12.44 22.99
C SER A 226 -6.90 11.16 23.21
N LYS A 227 -8.10 11.30 23.77
CA LYS A 227 -9.05 10.19 23.94
C LYS A 227 -9.39 9.49 22.60
N LYS A 228 -9.43 10.24 21.49
CA LYS A 228 -9.73 9.70 20.16
C LYS A 228 -8.56 8.87 19.62
N GLU A 229 -7.34 9.36 19.80
CA GLU A 229 -6.11 8.62 19.44
C GLU A 229 -5.98 7.35 20.28
N TYR A 230 -6.20 7.44 21.59
CA TYR A 230 -6.21 6.28 22.49
C TYR A 230 -7.20 5.20 22.01
N GLN A 231 -8.42 5.59 21.62
CA GLN A 231 -9.43 4.66 21.09
C GLN A 231 -9.05 4.10 19.71
N PHE A 232 -8.37 4.89 18.87
CA PHE A 232 -7.89 4.46 17.57
C PHE A 232 -6.77 3.43 17.68
N LEU A 233 -5.80 3.68 18.58
CA LEU A 233 -4.65 2.82 18.82
C LEU A 233 -5.05 1.48 19.46
N ASN A 234 -6.07 1.48 20.33
CA ASN A 234 -6.55 0.29 21.02
C ASN A 234 -7.69 -0.42 20.27
N LYS A 235 -7.33 -1.13 19.20
CA LYS A 235 -8.28 -1.92 18.40
C LYS A 235 -8.82 -3.12 19.18
N LYS A 236 -10.14 -3.32 19.17
CA LYS A 236 -10.81 -4.42 19.91
C LYS A 236 -10.82 -5.75 19.16
N ASP A 237 -11.07 -5.72 17.85
CA ASP A 237 -11.25 -6.92 17.02
C ASP A 237 -10.17 -6.97 15.93
N PRO A 238 -8.92 -7.34 16.28
CA PRO A 238 -7.84 -7.45 15.32
C PRO A 238 -7.93 -8.72 14.46
N ARG A 239 -7.49 -8.61 13.21
CA ARG A 239 -7.24 -9.76 12.33
C ARG A 239 -5.79 -10.22 12.51
N ILE A 240 -5.56 -11.52 12.48
CA ILE A 240 -4.21 -12.07 12.47
C ILE A 240 -3.53 -11.70 11.14
N PRO A 241 -2.35 -11.05 11.16
CA PRO A 241 -1.59 -10.78 9.94
C PRO A 241 -1.19 -12.07 9.23
N VAL A 242 -1.11 -12.03 7.90
CA VAL A 242 -0.69 -13.18 7.08
C VAL A 242 0.39 -12.77 6.09
N ILE A 243 1.32 -13.67 5.81
CA ILE A 243 2.37 -13.46 4.80
C ILE A 243 1.91 -13.97 3.43
N TYR A 244 2.30 -13.25 2.38
CA TYR A 244 2.23 -13.72 1.00
C TYR A 244 3.47 -13.26 0.22
N THR A 245 3.70 -13.87 -0.94
CA THR A 245 4.82 -13.47 -1.81
C THR A 245 4.33 -12.92 -3.15
N LEU A 246 5.11 -11.97 -3.70
CA LEU A 246 4.99 -11.50 -5.08
C LEU A 246 6.16 -12.08 -5.90
N PRO A 247 5.90 -12.87 -6.97
CA PRO A 247 6.98 -13.49 -7.73
C PRO A 247 7.84 -12.48 -8.50
N LYS A 248 9.17 -12.56 -8.34
CA LYS A 248 10.14 -11.75 -9.08
C LYS A 248 10.56 -12.44 -10.38
N THR A 249 9.63 -12.54 -11.33
CA THR A 249 9.83 -13.19 -12.65
C THR A 249 11.01 -12.62 -13.45
N HIS A 250 11.35 -11.34 -13.26
CA HIS A 250 12.52 -10.69 -13.85
C HIS A 250 13.87 -11.21 -13.33
N LYS A 251 13.90 -11.95 -12.20
CA LYS A 251 15.14 -12.55 -11.66
C LYS A 251 15.32 -14.00 -12.09
N ASN A 252 14.22 -14.75 -12.17
CA ASN A 252 14.23 -16.14 -12.62
C ASN A 252 12.84 -16.47 -13.20
N PHE A 253 12.80 -16.93 -14.44
CA PHE A 253 11.56 -17.24 -15.16
C PHE A 253 10.94 -18.58 -14.79
N THR A 254 11.72 -19.54 -14.29
CA THR A 254 11.25 -20.90 -13.99
C THR A 254 10.92 -21.09 -12.52
N ASN A 255 11.70 -20.49 -11.63
CA ASN A 255 11.48 -20.49 -10.19
C ASN A 255 11.77 -19.10 -9.59
N PRO A 256 10.87 -18.12 -9.78
CA PRO A 256 11.08 -16.75 -9.33
C PRO A 256 11.13 -16.68 -7.79
N PRO A 257 12.14 -16.02 -7.21
CA PRO A 257 12.12 -15.74 -5.78
C PRO A 257 10.94 -14.83 -5.43
N GLY A 258 10.32 -15.05 -4.28
CA GLY A 258 9.20 -14.24 -3.81
C GLY A 258 9.66 -12.95 -3.12
N ARG A 259 8.98 -11.82 -3.32
CA ARG A 259 9.04 -10.69 -2.37
C ARG A 259 8.05 -10.98 -1.23
N PRO A 260 8.50 -11.22 0.01
CA PRO A 260 7.59 -11.44 1.13
C PRO A 260 6.89 -10.13 1.50
N ILE A 261 5.59 -10.20 1.75
CA ILE A 261 4.79 -9.09 2.25
C ILE A 261 3.90 -9.62 3.39
N VAL A 262 3.93 -8.94 4.52
CA VAL A 262 3.00 -9.17 5.63
C VAL A 262 1.77 -8.28 5.45
N SER A 263 0.61 -8.91 5.31
CA SER A 263 -0.67 -8.20 5.29
C SER A 263 -1.08 -7.84 6.72
N GLY A 264 -0.72 -6.63 7.14
CA GLY A 264 -1.12 -6.07 8.44
C GLY A 264 -2.55 -5.49 8.46
N CYS A 265 -3.32 -5.58 7.37
CA CYS A 265 -4.64 -4.95 7.26
C CYS A 265 -5.62 -5.51 8.29
N GLY A 266 -6.15 -4.64 9.15
CA GLY A 266 -7.05 -5.01 10.23
C GLY A 266 -6.34 -5.58 11.46
N SER A 267 -5.01 -5.64 11.50
CA SER A 267 -4.26 -6.20 12.61
C SER A 267 -4.24 -5.31 13.86
N ILE A 268 -3.72 -5.87 14.96
CA ILE A 268 -3.55 -5.13 16.22
C ILE A 268 -2.50 -4.03 16.10
N SER A 269 -1.47 -4.20 15.26
CA SER A 269 -0.40 -3.22 15.04
C SER A 269 -0.74 -2.19 13.95
N GLU A 270 -1.75 -2.43 13.11
CA GLU A 270 -2.12 -1.51 12.02
C GLU A 270 -2.32 -0.04 12.47
N PRO A 271 -3.08 0.27 13.55
CA PRO A 271 -3.25 1.65 13.98
C PRO A 271 -1.94 2.28 14.45
N LEU A 272 -1.11 1.50 15.16
CA LEU A 272 0.20 1.92 15.63
C LEU A 272 1.12 2.27 14.45
N CYS A 273 1.15 1.42 13.41
CA CYS A 273 1.95 1.65 12.21
C CYS A 273 1.54 2.93 11.47
N LYS A 274 0.23 3.21 11.38
CA LYS A 274 -0.30 4.44 10.76
C LYS A 274 0.01 5.68 11.58
N TYR A 275 -0.10 5.57 12.90
CA TYR A 275 0.23 6.66 13.82
C TYR A 275 1.70 7.06 13.70
N LEU A 276 2.60 6.07 13.73
CA LEU A 276 4.03 6.30 13.56
C LEU A 276 4.37 6.93 12.20
N ASP A 277 3.78 6.41 11.11
CA ASP A 277 4.01 6.92 9.76
C ASP A 277 3.74 8.42 9.65
N TYR A 278 2.65 8.89 10.27
CA TYR A 278 2.28 10.31 10.28
C TYR A 278 3.34 11.22 10.90
N PHE A 279 3.99 10.79 11.99
CA PHE A 279 5.02 11.59 12.63
C PHE A 279 6.33 11.59 11.84
N ILE A 280 6.69 10.49 11.18
CA ILE A 280 8.01 10.36 10.53
C ILE A 280 8.02 10.81 9.08
N LYS A 281 6.88 10.70 8.38
CA LYS A 281 6.75 11.02 6.96
C LYS A 281 7.16 12.46 6.61
N PRO A 282 6.85 13.50 7.40
CA PRO A 282 7.25 14.88 7.09
C PRO A 282 8.76 15.10 7.01
N PHE A 283 9.57 14.23 7.60
CA PHE A 283 11.03 14.35 7.56
C PHE A 283 11.66 13.82 6.28
N VAL A 284 10.98 12.91 5.57
CA VAL A 284 11.54 12.29 4.35
C VAL A 284 11.84 13.33 3.26
N PRO A 285 10.94 14.29 2.95
CA PRO A 285 11.25 15.33 1.97
C PRO A 285 12.35 16.31 2.40
N LEU A 286 12.77 16.30 3.67
CA LEU A 286 13.80 17.18 4.21
C LEU A 286 15.21 16.59 4.09
N THR A 287 15.33 15.32 3.68
CA THR A 287 16.64 14.67 3.52
C THR A 287 17.35 15.18 2.27
N GLU A 288 18.68 15.29 2.33
CA GLU A 288 19.52 15.86 1.27
C GLU A 288 19.34 15.17 -0.09
N ALA A 289 19.33 13.84 -0.14
CA ALA A 289 19.19 13.05 -1.36
C ALA A 289 17.74 12.77 -1.77
N TYR A 290 16.76 13.52 -1.24
CA TYR A 290 15.35 13.22 -1.48
C TYR A 290 14.98 13.33 -2.96
N THR A 291 14.36 12.27 -3.47
CA THR A 291 13.73 12.27 -4.80
C THR A 291 12.25 11.95 -4.68
N ARG A 292 11.41 12.78 -5.29
CA ARG A 292 9.95 12.65 -5.19
C ARG A 292 9.40 11.47 -5.99
N ASP A 293 9.87 11.32 -7.22
CA ASP A 293 9.38 10.33 -8.18
C ASP A 293 10.39 10.16 -9.34
N SER A 294 10.14 9.19 -10.22
CA SER A 294 11.02 8.92 -11.37
C SER A 294 11.16 10.11 -12.32
N MET A 295 10.14 10.97 -12.44
CA MET A 295 10.24 12.16 -13.29
C MET A 295 11.16 13.20 -12.68
N HIS A 296 11.12 13.38 -11.36
CA HIS A 296 12.06 14.23 -10.65
C HIS A 296 13.51 13.78 -10.85
N VAL A 297 13.76 12.46 -10.82
CA VAL A 297 15.10 11.91 -11.09
C VAL A 297 15.56 12.22 -12.52
N ILE A 298 14.69 12.06 -13.52
CA ILE A 298 15.01 12.40 -14.92
C ILE A 298 15.35 13.88 -15.04
N MET A 299 14.55 14.76 -14.44
CA MET A 299 14.81 16.21 -14.46
C MET A 299 16.15 16.56 -13.80
N LEU A 300 16.51 15.89 -12.70
CA LEU A 300 17.82 16.08 -12.07
C LEU A 300 18.95 15.66 -13.01
N TYR A 301 18.83 14.52 -13.68
CA TYR A 301 19.84 14.04 -14.63
C TYR A 301 19.97 14.91 -15.89
N GLU A 302 18.87 15.41 -16.45
CA GLU A 302 18.90 16.32 -17.59
C GLU A 302 19.56 17.67 -17.26
N GLY A 303 19.54 18.06 -15.98
CA GLY A 303 20.21 19.26 -15.49
C GLY A 303 21.71 19.10 -15.22
N LEU A 304 22.24 17.87 -15.26
CA LEU A 304 23.66 17.61 -15.02
C LEU A 304 24.44 17.70 -16.34
N ASN A 305 25.46 18.57 -16.36
CA ASN A 305 26.40 18.67 -17.47
C ASN A 305 27.54 17.67 -17.27
N PHE A 306 27.38 16.46 -17.81
CA PHE A 306 28.38 15.41 -17.71
C PHE A 306 29.44 15.50 -18.83
N SER A 307 30.71 15.42 -18.46
CA SER A 307 31.82 15.21 -19.40
C SER A 307 32.18 13.74 -19.46
N THR A 308 31.90 13.10 -20.60
CA THR A 308 32.21 11.67 -20.83
C THR A 308 33.71 11.36 -20.83
N GLU A 309 34.58 12.37 -20.83
CA GLU A 309 36.04 12.21 -20.83
C GLU A 309 36.62 12.08 -19.41
N THR A 310 35.95 12.65 -18.40
CA THR A 310 36.48 12.78 -17.03
C THR A 310 35.59 12.17 -15.97
N GLU A 311 34.33 11.89 -16.30
CA GLU A 311 33.32 11.45 -15.33
C GLU A 311 32.76 10.08 -15.72
N ILE A 312 32.48 9.27 -14.73
CA ILE A 312 31.87 7.95 -14.89
C ILE A 312 30.60 7.86 -14.07
N LEU A 313 29.56 7.25 -14.63
CA LEU A 313 28.34 6.94 -13.90
C LEU A 313 28.50 5.61 -13.18
N VAL A 314 28.37 5.63 -11.85
CA VAL A 314 28.37 4.44 -11.01
C VAL A 314 26.97 4.21 -10.47
N THR A 315 26.51 2.95 -10.50
CA THR A 315 25.21 2.54 -9.94
C THR A 315 25.43 1.47 -8.88
N ILE A 316 24.74 1.60 -7.75
CA ILE A 316 24.84 0.70 -6.59
C ILE A 316 23.40 0.35 -6.16
N ASP A 317 23.14 -0.95 -5.92
CA ASP A 317 21.84 -1.44 -5.43
C ASP A 317 22.00 -2.10 -4.06
N ILE A 318 21.15 -1.73 -3.10
CA ILE A 318 21.18 -2.33 -1.76
C ILE A 318 20.36 -3.61 -1.75
N GLN A 319 21.06 -4.72 -1.51
CA GLN A 319 20.40 -6.01 -1.41
C GLN A 319 19.53 -6.10 -0.14
N SER A 320 18.22 -6.35 -0.34
CA SER A 320 17.27 -6.67 0.72
C SER A 320 17.24 -5.63 1.87
N LEU A 321 17.20 -4.34 1.53
CA LEU A 321 17.26 -3.22 2.48
C LEU A 321 16.41 -3.45 3.75
N TYR A 322 15.10 -3.67 3.61
CA TYR A 322 14.19 -3.80 4.76
C TYR A 322 14.59 -4.88 5.77
N THR A 323 15.02 -6.06 5.33
CA THR A 323 15.43 -7.15 6.24
C THR A 323 16.80 -6.90 6.86
N ASN A 324 17.59 -6.00 6.27
CA ASN A 324 18.94 -5.68 6.72
C ASN A 324 19.04 -4.42 7.59
N ILE A 325 17.99 -3.61 7.70
CA ILE A 325 17.96 -2.44 8.60
C ILE A 325 18.14 -2.89 10.05
N PRO A 326 19.23 -2.50 10.75
CA PRO A 326 19.43 -2.85 12.14
C PRO A 326 18.47 -2.06 13.03
N GLN A 327 17.60 -2.75 13.77
CA GLN A 327 16.53 -2.12 14.52
C GLN A 327 17.04 -1.08 15.54
N THR A 328 18.14 -1.38 16.24
CA THR A 328 18.76 -0.44 17.19
C THR A 328 19.22 0.85 16.53
N GLN A 329 19.86 0.76 15.36
CA GLN A 329 20.31 1.94 14.62
C GLN A 329 19.11 2.71 14.06
N ALA A 330 18.11 2.03 13.51
CA ALA A 330 16.89 2.67 13.04
C ALA A 330 16.15 3.47 14.14
N LEU A 331 16.10 2.92 15.37
CA LEU A 331 15.53 3.63 16.52
C LEU A 331 16.38 4.83 16.95
N ALA A 332 17.70 4.74 16.86
CA ALA A 332 18.60 5.85 17.16
C ALA A 332 18.46 6.97 16.12
N THR A 333 18.45 6.65 14.83
CA THR A 333 18.18 7.58 13.74
C THR A 333 16.81 8.25 13.92
N LEU A 334 15.79 7.47 14.26
CA LEU A 334 14.46 8.00 14.54
C LEU A 334 14.47 9.00 15.71
N SER A 335 15.15 8.68 16.82
CA SER A 335 15.28 9.60 17.95
C SER A 335 15.93 10.91 17.53
N LYS A 336 17.09 10.83 16.86
CA LYS A 336 17.84 12.00 16.37
C LYS A 336 16.97 12.92 15.51
N ILE A 337 16.18 12.36 14.61
CA ILE A 337 15.31 13.11 13.70
C ILE A 337 14.11 13.72 14.45
N LEU A 338 13.47 12.96 15.34
CA LEU A 338 12.35 13.46 16.12
C LEU A 338 12.77 14.56 17.12
N ASP A 339 14.03 14.57 17.56
CA ASP A 339 14.56 15.61 18.44
C ASP A 339 14.88 16.92 17.69
N THR A 340 14.77 16.96 16.35
CA THR A 340 14.86 18.21 15.58
C THR A 340 13.52 18.93 15.43
N ARG A 341 12.45 18.46 16.10
CA ARG A 341 11.14 19.11 16.06
C ARG A 341 11.15 20.42 16.83
N ASP A 342 10.43 21.41 16.32
CA ASP A 342 10.24 22.68 17.00
C ASP A 342 9.40 22.51 18.28
N GLU A 343 9.78 23.23 19.33
CA GLU A 343 9.03 23.29 20.58
C GLU A 343 7.81 24.25 20.46
N PRO A 344 6.68 23.96 21.14
CA PRO A 344 6.45 22.86 22.05
C PRO A 344 6.11 21.53 21.34
N VAL A 345 6.79 20.45 21.73
CA VAL A 345 6.51 19.11 21.22
C VAL A 345 5.31 18.49 21.93
N GLN A 346 4.20 18.27 21.22
CA GLN A 346 3.00 17.63 21.78
C GLN A 346 3.24 16.15 22.19
N VAL A 347 3.92 15.38 21.33
CA VAL A 347 4.19 13.94 21.57
C VAL A 347 5.69 13.72 21.74
N PRO A 348 6.18 13.36 22.94
CA PRO A 348 7.61 13.23 23.20
C PRO A 348 8.31 12.20 22.31
N THR A 349 9.57 12.47 21.96
CA THR A 349 10.39 11.57 21.12
C THR A 349 10.46 10.16 21.68
N TRP A 350 10.77 10.01 22.97
CA TRP A 350 10.89 8.70 23.60
C TRP A 350 9.60 7.86 23.47
N PHE A 351 8.43 8.50 23.46
CA PHE A 351 7.15 7.82 23.34
C PHE A 351 6.95 7.24 21.94
N LEU A 352 7.28 8.01 20.90
CA LEU A 352 7.25 7.55 19.51
C LEU A 352 8.31 6.48 19.23
N VAL A 353 9.51 6.62 19.80
CA VAL A 353 10.58 5.60 19.70
C VAL A 353 10.14 4.30 20.35
N GLU A 354 9.49 4.36 21.51
CA GLU A 354 8.96 3.17 22.19
C GLU A 354 7.83 2.51 21.41
N MET A 355 6.93 3.30 20.80
CA MET A 355 5.93 2.80 19.86
C MET A 355 6.56 2.10 18.66
N MET A 356 7.62 2.69 18.07
CA MET A 356 8.36 2.10 16.95
C MET A 356 9.03 0.79 17.36
N ARG A 357 9.62 0.73 18.56
CA ARG A 357 10.23 -0.49 19.11
C ARG A 357 9.23 -1.64 19.22
N ILE A 358 7.99 -1.36 19.68
CA ILE A 358 6.92 -2.36 19.70
C ILE A 358 6.54 -2.77 18.27
N ALA A 359 6.34 -1.79 17.37
CA ALA A 359 5.91 -2.04 16.00
C ALA A 359 6.92 -2.87 15.19
N MET A 360 8.23 -2.68 15.40
CA MET A 360 9.30 -3.42 14.71
C MET A 360 9.68 -4.72 15.41
N GLY A 361 9.77 -4.71 16.75
CA GLY A 361 10.34 -5.82 17.52
C GLY A 361 9.34 -6.93 17.89
N LYS A 362 8.04 -6.70 17.66
CA LYS A 362 6.95 -7.64 17.95
C LYS A 362 6.04 -7.86 16.74
N ASP A 363 6.49 -7.52 15.54
CA ASP A 363 5.73 -7.85 14.33
C ASP A 363 5.62 -9.37 14.19
N TYR A 364 4.40 -9.82 13.97
CA TYR A 364 4.09 -11.24 13.86
C TYR A 364 3.07 -11.48 12.75
N PHE A 365 3.08 -12.69 12.21
CA PHE A 365 2.12 -13.13 11.22
C PHE A 365 1.94 -14.63 11.29
N MET A 366 0.87 -15.11 10.67
CA MET A 366 0.56 -16.53 10.56
C MET A 366 0.82 -17.03 9.15
N PHE A 367 1.43 -18.19 9.05
CA PHE A 367 1.58 -18.96 7.83
C PHE A 367 1.40 -20.44 8.12
N ASP A 368 0.57 -21.13 7.32
CA ASP A 368 0.32 -22.58 7.45
C ASP A 368 0.04 -23.05 8.90
N ASN A 369 -0.82 -22.30 9.60
CA ASN A 369 -1.22 -22.51 11.00
C ASN A 369 -0.07 -22.41 12.04
N GLN A 370 1.04 -21.77 11.70
CA GLN A 370 2.11 -21.43 12.64
C GLN A 370 2.31 -19.92 12.71
N PHE A 371 2.67 -19.43 13.90
CA PHE A 371 3.02 -18.02 14.10
C PHE A 371 4.53 -17.82 13.91
N TYR A 372 4.87 -16.70 13.28
CA TYR A 372 6.24 -16.26 13.06
C TYR A 372 6.38 -14.83 13.56
N PHE A 373 7.56 -14.51 14.10
CA PHE A 373 7.96 -13.16 14.49
C PHE A 373 9.14 -12.70 13.65
N HIS A 374 9.15 -11.42 13.29
CA HIS A 374 10.35 -10.78 12.76
C HIS A 374 11.29 -10.40 13.92
N THR A 375 12.52 -10.90 13.88
CA THR A 375 13.56 -10.61 14.88
C THR A 375 14.57 -9.57 14.40
N LYS A 376 14.62 -9.33 13.09
CA LYS A 376 15.56 -8.42 12.44
C LYS A 376 14.87 -7.66 11.31
N GLY A 377 15.37 -6.46 11.03
CA GLY A 377 14.85 -5.63 9.95
C GLY A 377 13.51 -4.99 10.27
N VAL A 378 12.82 -4.60 9.21
CA VAL A 378 11.48 -4.02 9.23
C VAL A 378 10.60 -4.88 8.33
N ALA A 379 9.43 -5.27 8.83
CA ALA A 379 8.48 -6.06 8.07
C ALA A 379 7.99 -5.30 6.82
N MET A 380 8.13 -5.93 5.65
CA MET A 380 7.58 -5.40 4.40
C MET A 380 6.05 -5.46 4.45
N GLY A 381 5.38 -4.32 4.33
CA GLY A 381 3.92 -4.20 4.43
C GLY A 381 3.44 -3.31 5.58
N ALA A 382 4.30 -3.02 6.56
CA ALA A 382 4.01 -2.00 7.58
C ALA A 382 4.00 -0.60 6.95
N THR A 383 3.03 0.24 7.33
CA THR A 383 2.81 1.56 6.71
C THR A 383 4.00 2.51 6.89
N PHE A 384 4.64 2.50 8.07
CA PHE A 384 5.80 3.35 8.35
C PHE A 384 7.09 2.87 7.67
N ALA A 385 7.14 1.61 7.22
CA ALA A 385 8.39 0.98 6.81
C ALA A 385 9.13 1.71 5.68
N PRO A 386 8.45 2.19 4.61
CA PRO A 386 9.14 2.92 3.54
C PRO A 386 9.76 4.23 4.01
N ASN A 387 9.02 5.00 4.83
CA ASN A 387 9.53 6.27 5.34
C ASN A 387 10.67 6.04 6.33
N LEU A 388 10.57 5.04 7.21
CA LEU A 388 11.67 4.67 8.10
C LEU A 388 12.91 4.24 7.31
N ALA A 389 12.75 3.45 6.24
CA ALA A 389 13.86 3.02 5.40
C ALA A 389 14.56 4.21 4.72
N ASN A 390 13.80 5.19 4.21
CA ASN A 390 14.37 6.42 3.65
C ASN A 390 15.14 7.22 4.69
N LEU A 391 14.58 7.41 5.90
CA LEU A 391 15.24 8.15 6.97
C LEU A 391 16.52 7.45 7.46
N TYR A 392 16.49 6.12 7.58
CA TYR A 392 17.67 5.32 7.89
C TYR A 392 18.75 5.47 6.82
N MET A 393 18.37 5.40 5.54
CA MET A 393 19.32 5.57 4.43
C MET A 393 19.87 6.99 4.35
N ALA A 394 19.07 8.01 4.62
CA ALA A 394 19.56 9.39 4.67
C ALA A 394 20.62 9.59 5.77
N ASP A 395 20.41 9.01 6.95
CA ASP A 395 21.42 9.06 8.03
C ASP A 395 22.68 8.26 7.66
N TYR A 396 22.53 7.12 6.97
CA TYR A 396 23.67 6.37 6.41
C TYR A 396 24.45 7.18 5.36
N GLU A 397 23.75 7.85 4.43
CA GLU A 397 24.34 8.70 3.41
C GLU A 397 25.12 9.86 4.02
N ILE A 398 24.56 10.54 5.03
CA ILE A 398 25.27 11.61 5.76
C ILE A 398 26.56 11.09 6.39
N GLN A 399 26.55 9.89 6.98
CA GLN A 399 27.70 9.32 7.68
C GLN A 399 28.77 8.78 6.74
N HIS A 400 28.41 8.28 5.57
CA HIS A 400 29.31 7.50 4.72
C HIS A 400 29.49 8.04 3.30
N ILE A 401 28.48 8.71 2.74
CA ILE A 401 28.49 9.20 1.36
C ILE A 401 28.82 10.70 1.33
N PHE A 402 28.10 11.53 2.09
CA PHE A 402 28.32 12.98 2.17
C PHE A 402 29.34 13.38 3.22
N SER A 403 29.87 12.42 3.97
CA SER A 403 30.92 12.69 4.95
C SER A 403 32.20 13.19 4.26
N GLN A 404 32.84 14.20 4.85
CA GLN A 404 34.14 14.71 4.39
C GLN A 404 35.26 13.65 4.45
N SER A 405 35.04 12.54 5.15
CA SER A 405 35.96 11.41 5.19
C SER A 405 35.80 10.45 4.01
N ASN A 406 34.79 10.65 3.15
CA ASN A 406 34.64 9.86 1.94
C ASN A 406 35.77 10.26 0.96
N PRO A 407 36.64 9.32 0.55
CA PRO A 407 37.77 9.64 -0.33
C PRO A 407 37.38 9.85 -1.80
N PHE A 408 36.08 9.72 -2.11
CA PHE A 408 35.50 9.91 -3.44
C PHE A 408 34.70 11.19 -3.53
#